data_AF-A0AAV8Y6G6-F1
#
_entry.id   AF-A0AAV8Y6G6-F1
#
_cell.length_a   1.000
_cell.length_b   1.000
_cell.length_c   1.000
_cell.angle_alpha   90.00
_cell.angle_beta   90.00
_cell.angle_gamma   90.00
#
_symmetry.space_group_name_H-M   'P 1'
#
loop_
_entity.id
_entity.type
_entity.pdbx_description
1 polymer ?
#
loop_
_entity_poly.entity_id
_entity_poly.type
_entity_poly.pdbx_seq_one_letter_code
_entity_poly.pdbx_strand_id
1 'polypeptide(L)'
;MDADTEKFGSYFKKYYYENCKLWAYCYHKHCGINTNIYLESMHKQIKYFYLHGTPVKCLDKGLHAVLQYSRDKMVEHLIKETKGKSSIHKRNILQRHTTAISSQFSAESIEKVII
;
A
#
# COMPACT_ATOMS: atom_id res chain seq x y z
N MET A 1 -0.46 -15.52 -33.01
CA MET A 1 -0.20 -15.09 -31.62
C MET A 1 0.17 -16.33 -30.84
N ASP A 2 1.12 -16.22 -29.91
CA ASP A 2 1.50 -17.33 -29.06
C ASP A 2 0.36 -17.73 -28.11
N ALA A 3 0.16 -19.03 -27.88
CA ALA A 3 -1.01 -19.54 -27.14
C ALA A 3 -1.05 -19.06 -25.68
N ASP A 4 0.12 -18.83 -25.08
CA ASP A 4 0.21 -18.28 -23.72
C ASP A 4 -0.16 -16.79 -23.70
N THR A 5 0.16 -16.06 -24.78
CA THR A 5 -0.25 -14.65 -24.93
C THR A 5 -1.76 -14.50 -25.04
N GLU A 6 -2.45 -15.42 -25.72
CA GLU A 6 -3.91 -15.40 -25.87
C GLU A 6 -4.63 -15.73 -24.54
N LYS A 7 -4.11 -16.71 -23.80
CA LYS A 7 -4.59 -17.03 -22.44
C LYS A 7 -4.40 -15.85 -21.49
N PHE A 8 -3.22 -15.24 -21.51
CA PHE A 8 -2.94 -14.08 -20.69
C PHE A 8 -3.86 -12.90 -21.06
N GLY A 9 -4.07 -12.63 -22.35
CA GLY A 9 -4.97 -11.58 -22.82
C GLY A 9 -6.41 -11.78 -22.31
N SER A 10 -6.90 -13.03 -22.37
CA SER A 10 -8.23 -13.39 -21.85
C SER A 10 -8.34 -13.20 -20.33
N TYR A 11 -7.33 -13.62 -19.58
CA TYR A 11 -7.24 -13.41 -18.14
C TYR A 11 -7.19 -11.90 -17.78
N PHE A 12 -6.31 -11.15 -18.45
CA PHE A 12 -6.14 -9.73 -18.23
C PHE A 12 -7.45 -8.96 -18.53
N LYS A 13 -8.12 -9.28 -19.64
CA LYS A 13 -9.39 -8.66 -19.99
C LYS A 13 -10.48 -8.93 -18.97
N LYS A 14 -10.54 -10.16 -18.44
CA LYS A 14 -11.56 -10.57 -17.47
C LYS A 14 -11.37 -9.93 -16.09
N TYR A 15 -10.13 -9.80 -15.60
CA TYR A 15 -9.88 -9.43 -14.20
C TYR A 15 -9.31 -8.02 -14.01
N TYR A 16 -8.57 -7.49 -14.98
CA TYR A 16 -7.80 -6.26 -14.82
C TYR A 16 -8.31 -5.11 -15.70
N TYR A 17 -8.81 -5.40 -16.91
CA TYR A 17 -9.17 -4.36 -17.88
C TYR A 17 -10.19 -3.34 -17.34
N GLU A 18 -11.30 -3.81 -16.76
CA GLU A 18 -12.34 -2.94 -16.19
C GLU A 18 -11.88 -2.21 -14.91
N ASN A 19 -10.88 -2.77 -14.22
CA ASN A 19 -10.37 -2.29 -12.94
C ASN A 19 -9.15 -1.37 -13.08
N CYS A 20 -9.00 -0.70 -14.23
CA CYS A 20 -7.84 0.15 -14.53
C CYS A 20 -7.56 1.20 -13.45
N LYS A 21 -8.58 1.74 -12.79
CA LYS A 21 -8.45 2.69 -11.67
C LYS A 21 -7.70 2.13 -10.45
N LEU A 22 -7.73 0.80 -10.26
CA LEU A 22 -7.12 0.14 -9.11
C LEU A 22 -5.63 -0.16 -9.30
N TRP A 23 -5.16 -0.32 -10.53
CA TRP A 23 -3.77 -0.74 -10.80
C TRP A 23 -2.99 0.21 -11.73
N ALA A 24 -3.66 0.99 -12.58
CA ALA A 24 -2.95 1.86 -13.51
C ALA A 24 -2.37 3.08 -12.77
N TYR A 25 -1.06 3.26 -12.91
CA TYR A 25 -0.29 4.28 -12.19
C TYR A 25 -0.82 5.71 -12.39
N CYS A 26 -1.42 6.02 -13.54
CA CYS A 26 -2.00 7.33 -13.82
C CYS A 26 -3.09 7.74 -12.83
N TYR A 27 -3.84 6.78 -12.25
CA TYR A 27 -4.84 7.05 -11.21
C TYR A 27 -4.24 7.20 -9.81
N HIS A 28 -2.97 6.83 -9.60
CA HIS A 28 -2.26 6.86 -8.30
C HIS A 28 -1.19 7.96 -8.23
N LYS A 29 -1.07 8.78 -9.29
CA LYS A 29 0.01 9.76 -9.52
C LYS A 29 0.23 10.77 -8.38
N HIS A 30 -0.79 11.01 -7.55
CA HIS A 30 -0.74 11.94 -6.42
C HIS A 30 -0.79 11.27 -5.05
N CYS A 31 -0.91 9.95 -4.98
CA CYS A 31 -0.96 9.25 -3.69
C CYS A 31 0.43 9.12 -3.04
N GLY A 32 1.52 9.22 -3.81
CA GLY A 32 2.89 9.05 -3.29
C GLY A 32 3.17 7.66 -2.70
N ILE A 33 2.26 6.71 -2.89
CA ILE A 33 2.29 5.37 -2.33
C ILE A 33 2.49 4.39 -3.48
N ASN A 34 3.70 3.86 -3.62
CA ASN A 34 3.94 2.69 -4.46
C ASN A 34 3.61 1.45 -3.61
N THR A 35 2.34 1.03 -3.61
CA THR A 35 1.83 -0.11 -2.83
C THR A 35 2.66 -1.39 -3.07
N ASN A 36 3.17 -1.56 -4.30
CA ASN A 36 4.01 -2.69 -4.66
C ASN A 36 5.28 -2.76 -3.80
N ILE A 37 5.94 -1.62 -3.51
CA ILE A 37 7.15 -1.59 -2.67
C ILE A 37 6.86 -2.03 -1.24
N TYR A 38 5.74 -1.59 -0.65
CA TYR A 38 5.39 -1.94 0.72
C TYR A 38 4.99 -3.41 0.85
N LEU A 39 4.23 -3.92 -0.13
CA LEU A 39 3.83 -5.32 -0.16
C LEU A 39 5.03 -6.24 -0.34
N GLU A 40 5.94 -5.91 -1.26
CA GLU A 40 7.19 -6.65 -1.46
C GLU A 40 8.10 -6.60 -0.23
N SER A 41 8.18 -5.45 0.45
CA SER A 41 8.93 -5.33 1.71
C SER A 41 8.33 -6.21 2.81
N MET A 42 7.01 -6.23 2.94
CA MET A 42 6.28 -7.09 3.89
C MET A 42 6.54 -8.57 3.57
N HIS A 43 6.35 -8.96 2.31
CA HIS A 43 6.57 -10.33 1.85
C HIS A 43 8.01 -10.78 2.10
N LYS A 44 9.01 -9.93 1.82
CA LYS A 44 10.41 -10.19 2.14
C LYS A 44 10.63 -10.43 3.63
N GLN A 45 10.02 -9.63 4.50
CA GLN A 45 10.15 -9.83 5.95
C GLN A 45 9.57 -11.19 6.37
N ILE A 46 8.36 -11.53 5.91
CA ILE A 46 7.73 -12.81 6.22
C ILE A 46 8.59 -13.98 5.71
N LYS A 47 9.07 -13.91 4.46
CA LYS A 47 9.90 -14.95 3.83
C LYS A 47 11.17 -15.22 4.62
N TYR A 48 11.93 -14.20 5.00
CA TYR A 48 13.25 -14.41 5.60
C TYR A 48 13.24 -14.51 7.12
N PHE A 49 12.39 -13.75 7.82
CA PHE A 49 12.38 -13.76 9.30
C PHE A 49 11.44 -14.79 9.91
N TYR A 50 10.34 -15.14 9.23
CA TYR A 50 9.32 -16.05 9.78
C TYR A 50 9.33 -17.44 9.10
N LEU A 51 9.76 -17.50 7.83
CA LEU A 51 9.81 -18.74 7.05
C LEU A 51 11.24 -19.22 6.74
N HIS A 52 12.25 -18.52 7.26
CA HIS A 52 13.68 -18.85 7.09
C HIS A 52 14.13 -19.03 5.63
N GLY A 53 13.48 -18.33 4.69
CA GLY A 53 13.77 -18.41 3.26
C GLY A 53 13.27 -19.69 2.59
N THR A 54 12.58 -20.58 3.32
CA THR A 54 12.10 -21.85 2.77
C THR A 54 10.77 -21.70 2.04
N PRO A 55 10.56 -22.42 0.92
CA PRO A 55 9.29 -22.40 0.23
C PRO A 55 8.22 -23.09 1.08
N VAL A 56 7.10 -22.40 1.27
CA VAL A 56 5.98 -22.92 2.05
C VAL A 56 5.10 -23.77 1.16
N LYS A 57 5.13 -25.09 1.39
CA LYS A 57 4.29 -26.05 0.67
C LYS A 57 2.89 -26.21 1.28
N CYS A 58 2.72 -25.83 2.56
CA CYS A 58 1.49 -26.01 3.32
C CYS A 58 0.92 -24.65 3.72
N LEU A 59 -0.35 -24.43 3.41
CA LEU A 59 -1.05 -23.17 3.69
C LEU A 59 -1.00 -22.79 5.18
N ASP A 60 -1.16 -23.75 6.09
CA ASP A 60 -1.20 -23.50 7.53
C ASP A 60 0.09 -22.86 8.05
N LYS A 61 1.25 -23.29 7.53
CA LYS A 61 2.55 -22.70 7.88
C LYS A 61 2.64 -21.25 7.41
N GLY A 62 2.12 -20.96 6.22
CA GLY A 62 2.07 -19.62 5.67
C GLY A 62 1.15 -18.71 6.48
N LEU A 63 -0.05 -19.22 6.80
CA LEU A 63 -1.01 -18.51 7.64
C LEU A 63 -0.44 -18.21 9.02
N HIS A 64 0.19 -19.18 9.66
CA HIS A 64 0.84 -19.00 10.96
C HIS A 64 1.91 -17.91 10.91
N ALA A 65 2.77 -17.90 9.89
CA ALA A 65 3.80 -16.87 9.72
C ALA A 65 3.21 -15.47 9.53
N VAL A 66 2.12 -15.34 8.75
CA VAL A 66 1.42 -14.05 8.56
C VAL A 66 0.80 -13.56 9.87
N LEU A 67 0.14 -14.44 10.62
CA LEU A 67 -0.44 -14.11 11.92
C LEU A 67 0.65 -13.69 12.93
N GLN A 68 1.77 -14.40 12.94
CA GLN A 68 2.92 -14.08 13.78
C GLN A 68 3.49 -12.70 13.44
N TYR A 69 3.70 -12.41 12.15
CA TYR A 69 4.12 -11.10 11.66
C TYR A 69 3.16 -9.99 12.09
N SER A 70 1.85 -10.20 11.91
CA SER A 70 0.83 -9.22 12.29
C SER A 70 0.88 -8.90 13.78
N ARG A 71 0.96 -9.94 14.62
CA ARG A 71 1.07 -9.78 16.07
C ARG A 71 2.30 -8.96 16.45
N ASP A 72 3.46 -9.29 15.89
CA ASP A 72 4.71 -8.59 16.21
C ASP A 72 4.65 -7.12 15.76
N LYS A 73 4.03 -6.82 14.61
CA LYS A 73 3.82 -5.44 14.15
C LYS A 73 2.85 -4.64 15.03
N MET A 74 1.82 -5.28 15.57
CA MET A 74 0.93 -4.65 16.56
C MET A 74 1.68 -4.29 17.84
N VAL A 75 2.53 -5.19 18.33
CA VAL A 75 3.36 -4.94 19.52
C VAL A 75 4.40 -3.84 19.25
N GLU A 76 5.10 -3.88 18.10
CA GLU A 76 6.02 -2.81 17.69
C GLU A 76 5.31 -1.45 17.63
N HIS A 77 4.06 -1.42 17.15
CA HIS A 77 3.25 -0.22 17.10
C HIS A 77 2.96 0.30 18.50
N LEU A 78 2.45 -0.55 19.40
CA LEU A 78 2.18 -0.20 20.79
C LEU A 78 3.43 0.33 21.51
N ILE A 79 4.59 -0.30 21.30
CA ILE A 79 5.88 0.17 21.84
C ILE A 79 6.23 1.57 21.30
N LYS A 80 5.98 1.85 20.02
CA LYS A 80 6.25 3.17 19.43
C LYS A 80 5.32 4.24 19.99
N GLU A 81 4.04 3.90 20.19
CA GLU A 81 3.04 4.80 20.76
C GLU A 81 3.35 5.13 22.22
N THR A 82 3.60 4.12 23.05
CA THR A 82 3.96 4.29 24.47
C THR A 82 5.25 5.08 24.67
N LYS A 83 6.22 4.98 23.76
CA LYS A 83 7.45 5.78 23.79
C LYS A 83 7.26 7.24 23.36
N GLY A 84 6.08 7.63 22.88
CA GLY A 84 5.76 9.01 22.48
C GLY A 84 6.54 9.53 21.27
N LYS A 85 7.27 8.68 20.54
CA LYS A 85 8.04 9.08 19.36
C LYS A 85 7.10 9.21 18.15
N SER A 86 6.47 10.38 18.01
CA SER A 86 5.77 10.71 16.76
C SER A 86 6.79 10.87 15.64
N SER A 87 6.69 10.03 14.60
CA SER A 87 7.45 10.23 13.37
C SER A 87 7.16 11.62 12.80
N ILE A 88 8.19 12.30 12.30
CA ILE A 88 8.07 13.58 11.56
C ILE A 88 7.02 13.45 10.46
N HIS A 89 6.95 12.29 9.80
CA HIS A 89 5.95 12.02 8.78
C HIS A 89 4.51 12.07 9.31
N LYS A 90 4.24 11.41 10.47
CA LYS A 90 2.92 11.46 11.11
C LYS A 90 2.55 12.89 11.53
N ARG A 91 3.53 13.63 12.06
CA ARG A 91 3.35 15.04 12.44
C ARG A 91 3.04 15.92 11.23
N ASN A 92 3.73 15.72 10.11
CA ASN A 92 3.49 16.45 8.86
C ASN A 92 2.13 16.11 8.24
N ILE A 93 1.71 14.83 8.29
CA ILE A 93 0.37 14.43 7.87
C ILE A 93 -0.68 15.13 8.71
N LEU A 94 -0.57 15.06 10.04
CA LEU A 94 -1.51 15.71 10.95
C LEU A 94 -1.55 17.23 10.70
N GLN A 95 -0.39 17.87 10.55
CA GLN A 95 -0.28 19.29 10.23
C GLN A 95 -1.01 19.63 8.93
N ARG A 96 -0.84 18.86 7.86
CA ARG A 96 -1.56 19.07 6.60
C ARG A 96 -3.07 18.90 6.76
N HIS A 97 -3.53 17.91 7.52
CA HIS A 97 -4.95 17.74 7.81
C HIS A 97 -5.51 18.93 8.60
N THR A 98 -4.81 19.39 9.65
CA THR A 98 -5.20 20.59 10.40
C THR A 98 -5.25 21.81 9.49
N THR A 99 -4.23 22.02 8.65
CA THR A 99 -4.21 23.12 7.67
C THR A 99 -5.36 23.01 6.68
N ALA A 100 -5.71 21.81 6.21
CA ALA A 100 -6.80 21.62 5.27
C ALA A 100 -8.16 21.91 5.90
N ILE A 101 -8.37 21.49 7.15
CA ILE A 101 -9.60 21.79 7.91
C ILE A 101 -9.71 23.28 8.22
N SER A 102 -8.59 23.94 8.56
CA SER A 102 -8.59 25.39 8.83
C SER A 102 -8.67 26.24 7.57
N SER A 103 -8.34 25.69 6.42
CA SER A 103 -8.42 26.39 5.14
C SER A 103 -9.83 26.23 4.57
N GLN A 104 -10.58 27.32 4.49
CA GLN A 104 -11.81 27.38 3.69
C GLN A 104 -11.44 27.34 2.20
N PHE A 105 -11.27 26.14 1.66
CA PHE A 105 -11.14 25.97 0.22
C PHE A 105 -12.52 26.18 -0.44
N SER A 106 -12.77 27.38 -0.97
CA SER A 106 -13.85 27.60 -1.94
C SER A 106 -13.43 27.02 -3.29
N ALA A 107 -14.29 26.20 -3.88
CA ALA A 107 -14.11 25.61 -5.21
C ALA A 107 -14.07 26.66 -6.35
N GLU A 108 -14.46 27.91 -6.08
CA GLU A 108 -14.55 28.98 -7.08
C GLU A 108 -13.19 29.57 -7.49
N SER A 109 -12.11 29.27 -6.76
CA SER A 109 -10.80 29.87 -7.01
C SER A 109 -9.98 29.21 -8.12
N ILE A 110 -10.46 28.11 -8.73
CA ILE A 110 -9.66 27.33 -9.71
C ILE A 110 -9.78 27.88 -11.15
N GLU A 111 -10.78 28.71 -11.46
CA GLU A 111 -11.00 29.18 -12.84
C GLU A 111 -10.08 30.33 -13.31
N LYS A 112 -9.21 30.91 -12.46
CA LYS A 112 -8.43 32.11 -12.83
C LYS A 112 -6.97 31.88 -13.27
N VAL A 113 -6.52 30.64 -13.48
CA VAL A 113 -5.11 30.37 -13.87
C VAL A 113 -5.00 29.59 -15.19
N ILE A 114 -5.94 29.80 -16.11
CA ILE A 114 -5.75 29.42 -17.52
C ILE A 114 -6.08 30.64 -18.38
N ILE A 115 -5.09 31.51 -18.56
CA ILE A 115 -4.95 32.39 -19.74
C ILE A 115 -3.51 32.21 -20.22
#